data_AF-A0A5R9M3K3-F1
#
_entry.id   AF-A0A5R9M3K3-F1
#
_cell.length_a   1.000
_cell.length_b   1.000
_cell.length_c   1.000
_cell.angle_alpha   90.00
_cell.angle_beta   90.00
_cell.angle_gamma   90.00
#
_symmetry.space_group_name_H-M   'P 1'
#
loop_
_entity.id
_entity.type
_entity.pdbx_description
1 polymer ?
#
loop_
_entity_poly.entity_id
_entity_poly.type
_entity_poly.pdbx_seq_one_letter_code
_entity_poly.pdbx_strand_id
1 'polypeptide(L)'
;MREAVRRSSAVPERRHRTSRTTRLLAAALALPLVAAGLLAVAAPAQAATGPVVRVSMGDSYISGEAGRWKGNSDTASGSRDGTDRAWTGGSTYDPTTVYGSTYASGCDRSDSAEINSLAGAVNIACSGATTANVFRAGNGGQSFKGEAPQADQLASIAANNTVKLITLSIGGNDLGFSDVISTCVKDYLIWYSYCHTSQQSAIDSRMSAAMAGVGKSIDEIRAVMTADGYASGDYRIVLQSYPSPIPRSTEMRYPESGWSRASTGGCPFWNGDADWARDSMVPQISNALAGVAATKGVQFMDLRDMLQGREVCAKTSSLATPGAAPSATTSEWARFVDAGLSSSQGTVQESMHPNYYGELALGSCLTQLNAHPTGNYYYCRNTAGRDSTGMYLNAK
;
A
#
# COMPACT_ATOMS: atom_id res chain seq x y z
N MET A 1 19.44 24.79 72.77
CA MET A 1 20.44 25.82 72.40
C MET A 1 19.90 26.62 71.23
N ARG A 2 19.74 27.93 71.43
CA ARG A 2 19.86 29.08 70.50
C ARG A 2 19.44 28.93 69.02
N GLU A 3 18.66 29.85 68.44
CA GLU A 3 17.73 30.88 68.96
C GLU A 3 16.93 31.44 67.77
N ALA A 4 15.68 31.87 67.97
CA ALA A 4 14.84 32.42 66.90
C ALA A 4 14.05 33.64 67.40
N VAL A 5 14.15 34.79 66.71
CA VAL A 5 13.36 36.00 66.98
C VAL A 5 12.94 36.71 65.68
N ARG A 6 11.74 37.32 65.70
CA ARG A 6 10.97 37.92 64.60
C ARG A 6 11.20 39.43 64.41
N ARG A 7 10.77 39.98 63.26
CA ARG A 7 9.78 41.11 63.04
C ARG A 7 9.85 41.56 61.56
N SER A 8 8.77 41.61 60.77
CA SER A 8 7.58 42.51 60.76
C SER A 8 7.97 43.98 60.46
N SER A 9 7.88 44.52 59.23
CA SER A 9 6.71 44.86 58.37
C SER A 9 5.99 46.17 58.74
N ALA A 10 6.08 47.22 57.88
CA ALA A 10 4.98 48.16 57.51
C ALA A 10 5.39 49.22 56.44
N VAL A 11 4.40 49.71 55.68
CA VAL A 11 4.41 50.62 54.50
C VAL A 11 3.55 51.87 54.82
N PRO A 12 3.78 53.12 54.33
CA PRO A 12 3.01 53.75 53.22
C PRO A 12 3.76 54.93 52.48
N GLU A 13 3.29 55.75 51.51
CA GLU A 13 2.18 55.76 50.52
C GLU A 13 2.47 56.74 49.34
N ARG A 14 1.63 56.74 48.27
CA ARG A 14 1.35 57.82 47.25
C ARG A 14 2.51 58.26 46.32
N ARG A 15 2.37 58.66 45.04
CA ARG A 15 1.36 58.85 43.96
C ARG A 15 1.48 60.24 43.29
N HIS A 16 1.84 60.23 42.00
CA HIS A 16 1.39 61.08 40.87
C HIS A 16 2.06 62.43 40.45
N ARG A 17 2.04 62.59 39.09
CA ARG A 17 2.35 63.74 38.21
C ARG A 17 3.85 64.07 38.08
N THR A 18 4.39 64.38 36.88
CA THR A 18 3.96 65.42 35.91
C THR A 18 4.39 65.19 34.43
N SER A 19 3.79 65.98 33.52
CA SER A 19 4.28 66.49 32.19
C SER A 19 4.86 65.52 31.14
N ARG A 20 4.23 65.30 29.96
CA ARG A 20 4.12 66.17 28.75
C ARG A 20 5.44 66.57 28.05
N THR A 21 5.70 65.89 26.92
CA THR A 21 6.11 66.39 25.58
C THR A 21 7.15 67.51 25.42
N THR A 22 8.25 67.18 24.73
CA THR A 22 8.85 68.06 23.71
C THR A 22 9.55 67.25 22.61
N ARG A 23 9.41 67.69 21.34
CA ARG A 23 10.20 67.19 20.19
C ARG A 23 11.51 67.97 20.12
N LEU A 24 12.62 67.32 19.80
CA LEU A 24 13.76 67.97 19.14
C LEU A 24 14.34 67.04 18.06
N LEU A 25 14.73 67.63 16.94
CA LEU A 25 15.28 66.94 15.78
C LEU A 25 16.77 66.67 15.98
N ALA A 26 17.25 65.52 15.50
CA ALA A 26 18.66 65.29 15.21
C ALA A 26 18.79 64.97 13.71
N ALA A 27 19.72 65.64 13.03
CA ALA A 27 19.80 65.64 11.57
C ALA A 27 20.47 64.37 11.01
N ALA A 28 20.23 64.14 9.72
CA ALA A 28 20.72 62.97 9.01
C ALA A 28 22.24 62.99 8.76
N LEU A 29 22.84 61.80 8.80
CA LEU A 29 24.07 61.47 8.09
C LEU A 29 23.78 60.20 7.28
N ALA A 30 23.49 60.39 6.00
CA ALA A 30 23.19 59.30 5.08
C ALA A 30 24.49 58.63 4.61
N LEU A 31 24.68 57.35 4.95
CA LEU A 31 25.60 56.48 4.21
C LEU A 31 24.87 55.92 2.98
N PRO A 32 25.51 55.88 1.80
CA PRO A 32 24.91 55.26 0.62
C PRO A 32 24.85 53.73 0.79
N LEU A 33 23.69 53.15 0.48
CA LEU A 33 23.54 51.70 0.35
C LEU A 33 24.40 51.20 -0.81
N VAL A 34 25.19 50.14 -0.57
CA VAL A 34 25.50 49.13 -1.58
C VAL A 34 25.07 47.77 -1.04
N ALA A 35 23.76 47.61 -0.88
CA ALA A 35 23.17 46.29 -0.71
C ALA A 35 23.21 45.61 -2.09
N ALA A 36 24.27 44.84 -2.35
CA ALA A 36 24.34 43.95 -3.50
C ALA A 36 23.31 42.84 -3.32
N GLY A 37 22.06 43.13 -3.69
CA GLY A 37 20.98 42.16 -3.70
C GLY A 37 21.31 41.06 -4.68
N LEU A 38 21.73 39.90 -4.16
CA LEU A 38 21.75 38.64 -4.90
C LEU A 38 20.30 38.29 -5.27
N LEU A 39 19.85 38.86 -6.40
CA LEU A 39 18.74 38.31 -7.16
C LEU A 39 19.19 36.93 -7.65
N ALA A 40 18.95 35.93 -6.81
CA ALA A 40 18.89 34.55 -7.26
C ALA A 40 17.75 34.49 -8.27
N VAL A 41 18.10 34.65 -9.55
CA VAL A 41 17.19 34.37 -10.65
C VAL A 41 16.87 32.90 -10.54
N ALA A 42 15.72 32.57 -9.97
CA ALA A 42 15.18 31.24 -10.04
C ALA A 42 15.13 30.89 -11.53
N ALA A 43 15.91 29.89 -11.93
CA ALA A 43 15.78 29.35 -13.28
C ALA A 43 14.30 28.98 -13.47
N PRO A 44 13.68 29.34 -14.60
CA PRO A 44 12.30 28.93 -14.83
C PRO A 44 12.27 27.41 -14.72
N ALA A 45 11.39 26.90 -13.85
CA ALA A 45 11.21 25.46 -13.71
C ALA A 45 11.04 24.87 -15.12
N GLN A 46 11.92 23.95 -15.51
CA GLN A 46 11.81 23.28 -16.79
C GLN A 46 10.44 22.63 -16.86
N ALA A 47 9.52 23.23 -17.63
CA ALA A 47 8.20 22.67 -17.84
C ALA A 47 8.39 21.27 -18.42
N ALA A 48 7.96 20.24 -17.69
CA ALA A 48 8.28 18.85 -18.01
C ALA A 48 7.98 18.54 -19.48
N THR A 49 9.04 18.26 -20.25
CA THR A 49 9.00 18.15 -21.72
C THR A 49 8.77 16.72 -22.21
N GLY A 50 8.54 15.77 -21.30
CA GLY A 50 8.34 14.35 -21.60
C GLY A 50 6.88 13.88 -21.52
N PRO A 51 6.59 12.65 -21.99
CA PRO A 51 5.25 12.05 -21.94
C PRO A 51 4.63 12.07 -20.54
N VAL A 52 3.29 12.17 -20.44
CA VAL A 52 2.61 12.12 -19.14
C VAL A 52 2.54 10.68 -18.63
N VAL A 53 3.11 10.43 -17.45
CA VAL A 53 3.18 9.11 -16.82
C VAL A 53 2.49 9.05 -15.46
N ARG A 54 2.09 7.83 -15.07
CA ARG A 54 1.66 7.46 -13.72
C ARG A 54 2.54 6.31 -13.23
N VAL A 55 3.04 6.41 -12.00
CA VAL A 55 4.02 5.48 -11.45
C VAL A 55 3.40 4.67 -10.31
N SER A 56 3.51 3.35 -10.35
CA SER A 56 3.26 2.47 -9.20
C SER A 56 4.57 2.15 -8.50
N MET A 57 4.56 2.28 -7.17
CA MET A 57 5.67 2.02 -6.25
C MET A 57 5.14 1.19 -5.09
N GLY A 58 5.95 0.29 -4.54
CA GLY A 58 5.53 -0.54 -3.41
C GLY A 58 5.98 -2.00 -3.46
N ASP A 59 5.19 -2.83 -2.79
CA ASP A 59 5.38 -4.27 -2.65
C ASP A 59 4.54 -5.11 -3.63
N SER A 60 4.36 -6.39 -3.33
CA SER A 60 3.73 -7.36 -4.23
C SER A 60 2.27 -7.06 -4.55
N TYR A 61 1.51 -6.45 -3.63
CA TYR A 61 0.10 -6.19 -3.87
C TYR A 61 -0.11 -5.19 -5.01
N ILE A 62 0.71 -4.14 -5.08
CA ILE A 62 0.60 -3.10 -6.11
C ILE A 62 1.52 -3.35 -7.32
N SER A 63 2.45 -4.31 -7.22
CA SER A 63 3.16 -4.84 -8.39
C SER A 63 2.28 -5.76 -9.22
N GLY A 64 1.19 -6.29 -8.66
CA GLY A 64 0.28 -7.24 -9.29
C GLY A 64 0.77 -8.68 -9.24
N GLU A 65 1.46 -9.07 -8.16
CA GLU A 65 1.74 -10.46 -7.81
C GLU A 65 0.46 -11.30 -7.84
N ALA A 66 0.55 -12.56 -8.26
CA ALA A 66 -0.60 -13.45 -8.49
C ALA A 66 -1.58 -13.04 -9.61
N GLY A 67 -1.32 -11.95 -10.35
CA GLY A 67 -2.02 -11.59 -11.60
C GLY A 67 -2.00 -12.67 -12.68
N ARG A 68 -1.18 -13.71 -12.52
CA ARG A 68 -1.18 -14.97 -13.29
C ARG A 68 -2.47 -15.77 -13.16
N TRP A 69 -3.21 -15.66 -12.05
CA TRP A 69 -4.31 -16.55 -11.73
C TRP A 69 -5.67 -15.93 -12.07
N LYS A 70 -6.45 -16.58 -12.93
CA LYS A 70 -7.87 -16.29 -13.13
C LYS A 70 -8.69 -17.13 -12.15
N GLY A 71 -8.87 -16.64 -10.93
CA GLY A 71 -9.50 -17.44 -9.87
C GLY A 71 -8.62 -18.59 -9.38
N ASN A 72 -9.25 -19.60 -8.78
CA ASN A 72 -8.60 -20.78 -8.18
C ASN A 72 -9.29 -22.06 -8.66
N SER A 73 -8.56 -23.18 -8.72
CA SER A 73 -9.06 -24.54 -9.02
C SER A 73 -8.29 -25.53 -8.15
N ASP A 74 -8.91 -26.65 -7.78
CA ASP A 74 -8.24 -27.79 -7.13
C ASP A 74 -7.56 -28.73 -8.14
N THR A 75 -7.82 -28.59 -9.44
CA THR A 75 -7.09 -29.24 -10.53
C THR A 75 -5.69 -28.63 -10.68
N ALA A 76 -4.64 -29.37 -10.30
CA ALA A 76 -3.26 -28.89 -10.41
C ALA A 76 -2.54 -29.18 -11.76
N SER A 77 -3.20 -29.89 -12.69
CA SER A 77 -2.66 -30.27 -14.00
C SER A 77 -3.26 -29.46 -15.16
N GLY A 78 -2.60 -29.50 -16.33
CA GLY A 78 -3.06 -28.79 -17.52
C GLY A 78 -3.14 -27.28 -17.30
N SER A 79 -4.16 -26.64 -17.88
CA SER A 79 -4.46 -25.23 -17.68
C SER A 79 -5.10 -24.92 -16.31
N ARG A 80 -5.27 -25.94 -15.45
CA ARG A 80 -5.89 -25.83 -14.11
C ARG A 80 -7.29 -25.25 -14.21
N ASP A 81 -8.12 -25.92 -15.00
CA ASP A 81 -9.45 -25.48 -15.45
C ASP A 81 -9.47 -24.10 -16.12
N GLY A 82 -8.35 -23.65 -16.68
CA GLY A 82 -8.19 -22.33 -17.31
C GLY A 82 -7.83 -21.20 -16.33
N THR A 83 -7.52 -21.52 -15.07
CA THR A 83 -7.08 -20.52 -14.07
C THR A 83 -5.66 -20.04 -14.34
N ASP A 84 -4.78 -20.86 -14.91
CA ASP A 84 -3.36 -20.51 -15.09
C ASP A 84 -3.11 -19.78 -16.42
N ARG A 85 -2.91 -18.46 -16.36
CA ARG A 85 -2.60 -17.64 -17.55
C ARG A 85 -1.23 -17.95 -18.16
N ALA A 86 -0.33 -18.58 -17.42
CA ALA A 86 1.00 -18.95 -17.89
C ALA A 86 1.02 -20.30 -18.64
N TRP A 87 -0.07 -21.07 -18.65
CA TRP A 87 -0.07 -22.40 -19.28
C TRP A 87 0.10 -22.32 -20.80
N THR A 88 1.11 -23.01 -21.33
CA THR A 88 1.44 -23.02 -22.77
C THR A 88 1.14 -24.36 -23.46
N GLY A 89 0.82 -25.41 -22.68
CA GLY A 89 0.43 -26.71 -23.21
C GLY A 89 0.91 -27.87 -22.32
N GLY A 90 0.13 -28.96 -22.25
CA GLY A 90 0.49 -30.14 -21.45
C GLY A 90 0.75 -29.81 -19.99
N SER A 91 2.00 -29.99 -19.54
CA SER A 91 2.46 -29.63 -18.19
C SER A 91 3.46 -28.45 -18.19
N THR A 92 3.48 -27.67 -19.27
CA THR A 92 4.42 -26.54 -19.46
C THR A 92 3.74 -25.21 -19.15
N TYR A 93 4.48 -24.33 -18.48
CA TYR A 93 4.05 -23.01 -18.07
C TYR A 93 5.16 -21.99 -18.34
N ASP A 94 4.80 -20.80 -18.81
CA ASP A 94 5.70 -19.67 -19.03
C ASP A 94 5.16 -18.41 -18.32
N PRO A 95 5.56 -18.17 -17.06
CA PRO A 95 5.14 -17.00 -16.30
C PRO A 95 5.65 -15.67 -16.87
N THR A 96 6.61 -15.68 -17.80
CA THR A 96 7.07 -14.44 -18.46
C THR A 96 5.99 -13.84 -19.38
N THR A 97 4.99 -14.63 -19.78
CA THR A 97 3.80 -14.13 -20.48
C THR A 97 2.91 -13.22 -19.62
N VAL A 98 3.06 -13.27 -18.29
CA VAL A 98 2.31 -12.45 -17.32
C VAL A 98 3.21 -11.41 -16.67
N TYR A 99 4.38 -11.81 -16.18
CA TYR A 99 5.30 -10.98 -15.39
C TYR A 99 6.44 -10.36 -16.22
N GLY A 100 6.48 -10.63 -17.53
CA GLY A 100 7.53 -10.15 -18.44
C GLY A 100 8.93 -10.61 -18.01
N SER A 101 9.93 -9.76 -18.26
CA SER A 101 11.32 -9.98 -17.88
C SER A 101 11.56 -9.96 -16.36
N THR A 102 10.62 -9.43 -15.57
CA THR A 102 10.79 -9.22 -14.13
C THR A 102 10.63 -10.50 -13.30
N TYR A 103 9.99 -11.52 -13.87
CA TYR A 103 9.95 -12.87 -13.32
C TYR A 103 11.35 -13.44 -13.01
N ALA A 104 12.35 -13.10 -13.83
CA ALA A 104 13.71 -13.60 -13.66
C ALA A 104 14.42 -13.10 -12.39
N SER A 105 14.05 -11.92 -11.88
CA SER A 105 14.50 -11.42 -10.57
C SER A 105 13.53 -11.76 -9.44
N GLY A 106 12.32 -12.22 -9.76
CA GLY A 106 11.21 -12.37 -8.84
C GLY A 106 10.62 -11.04 -8.35
N CYS A 107 10.95 -9.91 -8.98
CA CYS A 107 10.18 -8.67 -8.80
C CYS A 107 8.92 -8.75 -9.67
N ASP A 108 8.00 -9.67 -9.33
CA ASP A 108 6.87 -9.99 -10.20
C ASP A 108 6.00 -8.74 -10.45
N ARG A 109 5.89 -8.33 -11.72
CA ARG A 109 5.06 -7.21 -12.18
C ARG A 109 4.10 -7.68 -13.24
N SER A 110 2.84 -7.94 -12.90
CA SER A 110 1.90 -8.48 -13.89
C SER A 110 1.45 -7.45 -14.92
N ASP A 111 1.15 -7.92 -16.13
CA ASP A 111 0.44 -7.15 -17.15
C ASP A 111 -0.95 -6.66 -16.69
N SER A 112 -1.55 -7.34 -15.71
CA SER A 112 -2.82 -6.95 -15.07
C SER A 112 -2.68 -5.91 -13.96
N ALA A 113 -1.47 -5.62 -13.46
CA ALA A 113 -1.24 -4.75 -12.32
C ALA A 113 -1.99 -3.41 -12.43
N GLU A 114 -2.61 -2.97 -11.34
CA GLU A 114 -3.62 -1.89 -11.36
C GLU A 114 -3.23 -0.61 -12.13
N ILE A 115 -1.95 -0.23 -12.10
CA ILE A 115 -1.42 0.95 -12.81
C ILE A 115 -1.62 0.87 -14.33
N ASN A 116 -1.64 -0.33 -14.91
CA ASN A 116 -1.81 -0.57 -16.35
C ASN A 116 -3.24 -0.25 -16.85
N SER A 117 -4.18 0.01 -15.93
CA SER A 117 -5.49 0.61 -16.25
C SER A 117 -5.40 2.07 -16.73
N LEU A 118 -4.26 2.74 -16.49
CA LEU A 118 -4.04 4.15 -16.84
C LEU A 118 -3.10 4.28 -18.05
N ALA A 119 -3.36 5.27 -18.91
CA ALA A 119 -2.43 5.63 -19.98
C ALA A 119 -1.10 6.16 -19.41
N GLY A 120 0.04 5.75 -20.00
CA GLY A 120 1.37 6.12 -19.51
C GLY A 120 1.74 5.45 -18.18
N ALA A 121 1.27 4.22 -17.95
CA ALA A 121 1.62 3.42 -16.79
C ALA A 121 3.11 3.08 -16.74
N VAL A 122 3.72 3.20 -15.56
CA VAL A 122 5.06 2.73 -15.25
C VAL A 122 5.00 2.00 -13.90
N ASN A 123 5.33 0.71 -13.88
CA ASN A 123 5.34 -0.09 -12.65
C ASN A 123 6.80 -0.31 -12.20
N ILE A 124 7.16 0.23 -11.03
CA ILE A 124 8.45 -0.01 -10.36
C ILE A 124 8.30 -0.63 -8.97
N ALA A 125 7.07 -0.95 -8.54
CA ALA A 125 6.83 -1.79 -7.36
C ALA A 125 7.49 -3.18 -7.53
N CYS A 126 7.84 -3.87 -6.45
CA CYS A 126 8.49 -5.17 -6.53
C CYS A 126 8.04 -6.10 -5.40
N SER A 127 7.70 -7.34 -5.76
CA SER A 127 7.28 -8.37 -4.81
C SER A 127 8.25 -8.61 -3.67
N GLY A 128 7.76 -8.54 -2.44
CA GLY A 128 8.56 -8.70 -1.22
C GLY A 128 9.35 -7.45 -0.80
N ALA A 129 9.18 -6.30 -1.48
CA ALA A 129 9.80 -5.04 -1.06
C ALA A 129 9.28 -4.58 0.32
N THR A 130 10.15 -3.95 1.08
CA THR A 130 9.85 -3.24 2.34
C THR A 130 10.00 -1.74 2.15
N THR A 131 9.61 -0.92 3.15
CA THR A 131 9.80 0.54 3.08
C THR A 131 11.25 0.95 2.81
N ALA A 132 12.23 0.16 3.30
CA ALA A 132 13.66 0.34 3.05
C ALA A 132 14.05 0.26 1.56
N ASN A 133 13.26 -0.43 0.73
CA ASN A 133 13.50 -0.55 -0.70
C ASN A 133 12.87 0.60 -1.51
N VAL A 134 12.10 1.47 -0.86
CA VAL A 134 11.50 2.66 -1.48
C VAL A 134 12.39 3.89 -1.32
N PHE A 135 13.07 4.09 -0.18
CA PHE A 135 13.91 5.28 0.06
C PHE A 135 15.02 5.43 -0.98
N ARG A 136 15.54 6.64 -1.24
CA ARG A 136 16.74 6.79 -2.08
C ARG A 136 17.95 6.17 -1.39
N ALA A 137 18.87 5.59 -2.15
CA ALA A 137 20.13 5.02 -1.64
C ALA A 137 20.89 6.05 -0.78
N GLY A 138 20.94 7.30 -1.22
CA GLY A 138 21.57 8.43 -0.50
C GLY A 138 20.93 8.79 0.85
N ASN A 139 19.75 8.25 1.18
CA ASN A 139 19.09 8.38 2.48
C ASN A 139 18.78 7.01 3.11
N GLY A 140 19.67 6.02 2.92
CA GLY A 140 19.56 4.69 3.53
C GLY A 140 18.58 3.74 2.85
N GLY A 141 18.25 3.99 1.59
CA GLY A 141 17.55 3.05 0.73
C GLY A 141 18.40 1.83 0.36
N GLN A 142 17.75 0.69 0.13
CA GLN A 142 18.40 -0.58 -0.17
C GLN A 142 17.94 -1.14 -1.51
N SER A 143 18.90 -1.45 -2.39
CA SER A 143 18.64 -2.20 -3.62
C SER A 143 18.01 -3.55 -3.30
N PHE A 144 17.16 -4.03 -4.21
CA PHE A 144 16.40 -5.26 -3.97
C PHE A 144 16.25 -6.06 -5.25
N LYS A 145 16.46 -7.38 -5.17
CA LYS A 145 16.35 -8.31 -6.33
C LYS A 145 17.10 -7.84 -7.59
N GLY A 146 18.24 -7.17 -7.41
CA GLY A 146 19.09 -6.65 -8.50
C GLY A 146 18.71 -5.25 -9.01
N GLU A 147 17.65 -4.64 -8.49
CA GLU A 147 17.20 -3.30 -8.86
C GLU A 147 17.64 -2.22 -7.86
N ALA A 148 17.77 -0.98 -8.34
CA ALA A 148 17.99 0.19 -7.49
C ALA A 148 16.74 0.47 -6.61
N PRO A 149 16.89 1.17 -5.47
CA PRO A 149 15.75 1.58 -4.66
C PRO A 149 14.72 2.38 -5.48
N GLN A 150 13.44 2.20 -5.18
CA GLN A 150 12.37 2.67 -6.08
C GLN A 150 12.32 4.20 -6.22
N ALA A 151 12.71 4.98 -5.21
CA ALA A 151 12.84 6.44 -5.35
C ALA A 151 14.00 6.84 -6.28
N ASP A 152 15.08 6.07 -6.37
CA ASP A 152 16.14 6.34 -7.35
C ASP A 152 15.69 5.97 -8.78
N GLN A 153 14.87 4.92 -8.92
CA GLN A 153 14.18 4.61 -10.19
C GLN A 153 13.21 5.75 -10.59
N LEU A 154 12.42 6.26 -9.65
CA LEU A 154 11.51 7.39 -9.84
C LEU A 154 12.27 8.64 -10.31
N ALA A 155 13.47 8.92 -9.79
CA ALA A 155 14.28 10.06 -10.22
C ALA A 155 14.66 9.96 -11.71
N SER A 156 15.04 8.77 -12.18
CA SER A 156 15.31 8.50 -13.59
C SER A 156 14.06 8.67 -14.47
N ILE A 157 12.89 8.24 -13.96
CA ILE A 157 11.61 8.41 -14.65
C ILE A 157 11.22 9.90 -14.74
N ALA A 158 11.30 10.64 -13.64
CA ALA A 158 10.92 12.05 -13.57
C ALA A 158 11.74 12.92 -14.52
N ALA A 159 13.07 12.75 -14.53
CA ALA A 159 13.98 13.49 -15.40
C ALA A 159 13.71 13.35 -16.91
N ASN A 160 12.90 12.38 -17.33
CA ASN A 160 12.57 12.09 -18.73
C ASN A 160 11.06 12.18 -19.05
N ASN A 161 10.18 12.41 -18.06
CA ASN A 161 8.73 12.30 -18.22
C ASN A 161 7.99 13.36 -17.38
N THR A 162 6.69 13.53 -17.65
CA THR A 162 5.79 14.35 -16.83
C THR A 162 5.00 13.45 -15.87
N VAL A 163 5.51 13.23 -14.65
CA VAL A 163 4.82 12.41 -13.63
C VAL A 163 3.61 13.17 -13.09
N LYS A 164 2.41 12.57 -13.17
CA LYS A 164 1.17 13.20 -12.65
C LYS A 164 0.48 12.45 -11.52
N LEU A 165 0.79 11.17 -11.33
CA LEU A 165 0.29 10.36 -10.23
C LEU A 165 1.39 9.38 -9.80
N ILE A 166 1.57 9.24 -8.49
CA ILE A 166 2.38 8.22 -7.87
C ILE A 166 1.47 7.45 -6.91
N THR A 167 1.28 6.16 -7.16
CA THR A 167 0.52 5.27 -6.30
C THR A 167 1.51 4.43 -5.48
N LEU A 168 1.27 4.35 -4.17
CA LEU A 168 2.13 3.67 -3.21
C LEU A 168 1.31 2.65 -2.39
N SER A 169 1.75 1.40 -2.36
CA SER A 169 1.33 0.41 -1.36
C SER A 169 2.56 -0.27 -0.78
N ILE A 170 2.87 0.01 0.49
CA ILE A 170 4.07 -0.50 1.16
C ILE A 170 3.84 -0.66 2.66
N GLY A 171 4.68 -1.45 3.33
CA GLY A 171 4.59 -1.70 4.78
C GLY A 171 3.99 -3.05 5.16
N GLY A 172 3.38 -3.79 4.23
CA GLY A 172 2.88 -5.14 4.52
C GLY A 172 4.02 -6.12 4.87
N ASN A 173 5.13 -6.04 4.15
CA ASN A 173 6.32 -6.83 4.46
C ASN A 173 7.03 -6.36 5.74
N ASP A 174 7.06 -5.05 6.02
CA ASP A 174 7.61 -4.48 7.27
C ASP A 174 6.82 -4.94 8.53
N LEU A 175 5.52 -5.18 8.38
CA LEU A 175 4.66 -5.79 9.41
C LEU A 175 4.84 -7.33 9.48
N GLY A 176 5.37 -7.95 8.43
CA GLY A 176 5.57 -9.39 8.30
C GLY A 176 4.29 -10.18 8.01
N PHE A 177 3.43 -9.69 7.11
CA PHE A 177 2.20 -10.40 6.70
C PHE A 177 2.44 -11.85 6.26
N SER A 178 3.55 -12.13 5.56
CA SER A 178 3.92 -13.49 5.15
C SER A 178 4.14 -14.43 6.35
N ASP A 179 4.77 -13.93 7.43
CA ASP A 179 4.94 -14.70 8.68
C ASP A 179 3.58 -14.99 9.34
N VAL A 180 2.66 -14.01 9.36
CA VAL A 180 1.31 -14.16 9.90
C VAL A 180 0.58 -15.26 9.15
N ILE A 181 0.52 -15.18 7.81
CA ILE A 181 -0.13 -16.18 6.96
C ILE A 181 0.51 -17.56 7.20
N SER A 182 1.84 -17.68 7.10
CA SER A 182 2.56 -18.94 7.32
C SER A 182 2.28 -19.54 8.71
N THR A 183 2.21 -18.71 9.75
CA THR A 183 1.95 -19.18 11.12
C THR A 183 0.52 -19.69 11.26
N CYS A 184 -0.48 -18.93 10.83
CA CYS A 184 -1.88 -19.35 10.90
C CYS A 184 -2.16 -20.63 10.08
N VAL A 185 -1.52 -20.76 8.90
CA VAL A 185 -1.60 -21.97 8.08
C VAL A 185 -0.98 -23.19 8.79
N LYS A 186 0.16 -23.03 9.47
CA LYS A 186 0.81 -24.11 10.25
C LYS A 186 0.00 -24.46 11.51
N ASP A 187 -0.53 -23.46 12.19
CA ASP A 187 -1.36 -23.63 13.39
C ASP A 187 -2.68 -24.34 13.04
N TYR A 188 -3.21 -24.17 11.82
CA TYR A 188 -4.31 -24.97 11.29
C TYR A 188 -3.91 -26.40 10.91
N LEU A 189 -2.84 -26.58 10.13
CA LEU A 189 -2.50 -27.88 9.53
C LEU A 189 -1.77 -28.84 10.47
N ILE A 190 -1.02 -28.34 11.45
CA ILE A 190 -0.05 -29.10 12.24
C ILE A 190 -0.41 -29.07 13.73
N TRP A 191 -0.66 -27.89 14.27
CA TRP A 191 -0.76 -27.68 15.73
C TRP A 191 -2.19 -27.70 16.28
N TYR A 192 -3.18 -27.55 15.39
CA TYR A 192 -4.61 -27.48 15.73
C TYR A 192 -4.92 -26.38 16.77
N SER A 193 -4.32 -25.21 16.58
CA SER A 193 -4.41 -24.04 17.47
C SER A 193 -4.73 -22.76 16.73
N TYR A 194 -5.20 -21.74 17.44
CA TYR A 194 -5.46 -20.40 16.88
C TYR A 194 -4.18 -19.56 16.89
N CYS A 195 -3.88 -18.86 15.79
CA CYS A 195 -2.72 -17.99 15.70
C CYS A 195 -2.96 -16.58 16.28
N HIS A 196 -4.20 -16.07 16.21
CA HIS A 196 -4.50 -14.64 16.24
C HIS A 196 -3.88 -13.86 17.42
N THR A 197 -3.89 -14.42 18.63
CA THR A 197 -3.36 -13.75 19.83
C THR A 197 -1.85 -13.48 19.73
N SER A 198 -1.09 -14.44 19.19
CA SER A 198 0.35 -14.30 18.98
C SER A 198 0.66 -13.31 17.86
N GLN A 199 -0.12 -13.37 16.77
CA GLN A 199 0.12 -12.56 15.58
C GLN A 199 -0.32 -11.10 15.77
N GLN A 200 -1.40 -10.84 16.51
CA GLN A 200 -1.77 -9.49 16.94
C GLN A 200 -0.62 -8.81 17.71
N SER A 201 -0.04 -9.52 18.68
CA SER A 201 1.11 -9.01 19.46
C SER A 201 2.33 -8.71 18.57
N ALA A 202 2.59 -9.56 17.56
CA ALA A 202 3.66 -9.34 16.59
C ALA A 202 3.41 -8.10 15.71
N ILE A 203 2.19 -7.96 15.15
CA ILE A 203 1.76 -6.81 14.36
C ILE A 203 1.87 -5.52 15.16
N ASP A 204 1.35 -5.49 16.40
CA ASP A 204 1.40 -4.33 17.28
C ASP A 204 2.84 -3.87 17.57
N SER A 205 3.76 -4.82 17.80
CA SER A 205 5.17 -4.51 18.03
C SER A 205 5.88 -3.87 16.82
N ARG A 206 5.42 -4.17 15.60
CA ARG A 206 6.00 -3.69 14.33
C ARG A 206 5.30 -2.43 13.80
N MET A 207 4.05 -2.19 14.17
CA MET A 207 3.17 -1.13 13.66
C MET A 207 3.84 0.25 13.61
N SER A 208 4.43 0.71 14.72
CA SER A 208 5.04 2.04 14.80
C SER A 208 6.21 2.21 13.81
N ALA A 209 7.08 1.20 13.71
CA ALA A 209 8.24 1.23 12.81
C ALA A 209 7.81 1.15 11.33
N ALA A 210 6.87 0.26 11.00
CA ALA A 210 6.33 0.13 9.65
C ALA A 210 5.68 1.45 9.18
N MET A 211 4.82 2.06 10.01
CA MET A 211 4.16 3.34 9.65
C MET A 211 5.15 4.51 9.55
N ALA A 212 6.20 4.54 10.37
CA ALA A 212 7.29 5.50 10.21
C ALA A 212 8.04 5.30 8.87
N GLY A 213 8.26 4.05 8.47
CA GLY A 213 8.80 3.68 7.16
C GLY A 213 7.93 4.17 6.01
N VAL A 214 6.61 3.90 6.03
CA VAL A 214 5.65 4.39 5.02
C VAL A 214 5.67 5.93 4.96
N GLY A 215 5.71 6.60 6.11
CA GLY A 215 5.83 8.05 6.20
C GLY A 215 7.11 8.58 5.52
N LYS A 216 8.26 7.94 5.78
CA LYS A 216 9.53 8.27 5.13
C LYS A 216 9.51 7.97 3.62
N SER A 217 8.84 6.91 3.17
CA SER A 217 8.68 6.60 1.74
C SER A 217 8.02 7.76 0.99
N ILE A 218 6.97 8.36 1.57
CA ILE A 218 6.29 9.54 1.01
C ILE A 218 7.21 10.78 1.00
N ASP A 219 8.02 10.99 2.05
CA ASP A 219 8.99 12.11 2.08
C ASP A 219 10.09 11.94 1.02
N GLU A 220 10.58 10.72 0.82
CA GLU A 220 11.60 10.40 -0.18
C GLU A 220 11.09 10.58 -1.61
N ILE A 221 9.87 10.11 -1.90
CA ILE A 221 9.17 10.39 -3.17
C ILE A 221 9.08 11.90 -3.40
N ARG A 222 8.64 12.68 -2.41
CA ARG A 222 8.57 14.15 -2.53
C ARG A 222 9.92 14.78 -2.79
N ALA A 223 10.96 14.33 -2.10
CA ALA A 223 12.30 14.87 -2.25
C ALA A 223 12.98 14.48 -3.57
N VAL A 224 12.55 13.39 -4.23
CA VAL A 224 12.87 13.12 -5.64
C VAL A 224 12.19 14.17 -6.54
N MET A 225 10.87 14.28 -6.46
CA MET A 225 10.10 15.15 -7.35
C MET A 225 10.51 16.62 -7.22
N THR A 226 10.76 17.11 -6.00
CA THR A 226 11.26 18.47 -5.76
C THR A 226 12.69 18.68 -6.28
N ALA A 227 13.56 17.66 -6.23
CA ALA A 227 14.91 17.76 -6.79
C ALA A 227 14.90 17.83 -8.32
N ASP A 228 13.90 17.22 -8.95
CA ASP A 228 13.61 17.29 -10.39
C ASP A 228 12.79 18.54 -10.79
N GLY A 229 12.51 19.44 -9.83
CA GLY A 229 11.88 20.74 -10.09
C GLY A 229 10.35 20.79 -9.98
N TYR A 230 9.68 19.71 -9.61
CA TYR A 230 8.22 19.68 -9.45
C TYR A 230 7.77 20.46 -8.20
N ALA A 231 6.74 21.29 -8.35
CA ALA A 231 5.98 21.81 -7.22
C ALA A 231 5.06 20.73 -6.64
N SER A 232 4.64 20.91 -5.38
CA SER A 232 3.76 19.96 -4.67
C SER A 232 2.37 19.78 -5.29
N GLY A 233 1.95 20.68 -6.18
CA GLY A 233 0.69 20.59 -6.94
C GLY A 233 0.83 19.97 -8.33
N ASP A 234 2.04 19.70 -8.81
CA ASP A 234 2.25 19.20 -10.17
C ASP A 234 1.90 17.72 -10.33
N TYR A 235 1.93 16.96 -9.24
CA TYR A 235 1.65 15.52 -9.16
C TYR A 235 0.84 15.22 -7.89
N ARG A 236 0.19 14.06 -7.85
CA ARG A 236 -0.48 13.53 -6.64
C ARG A 236 0.24 12.28 -6.15
N ILE A 237 0.19 12.07 -4.83
CA ILE A 237 0.53 10.79 -4.20
C ILE A 237 -0.78 10.18 -3.67
N VAL A 238 -0.98 8.89 -3.97
CA VAL A 238 -2.03 8.05 -3.39
C VAL A 238 -1.35 6.96 -2.57
N LEU A 239 -1.61 6.92 -1.26
CA LEU A 239 -1.28 5.77 -0.42
C LEU A 239 -2.48 4.81 -0.41
N GLN A 240 -2.23 3.52 -0.62
CA GLN A 240 -3.25 2.48 -0.56
C GLN A 240 -3.14 1.69 0.76
N SER A 241 -4.24 1.04 1.17
CA SER A 241 -4.20 -0.08 2.12
C SER A 241 -4.18 -1.43 1.39
N TYR A 242 -4.37 -2.52 2.12
CA TYR A 242 -4.46 -3.86 1.54
C TYR A 242 -5.91 -4.37 1.63
N PRO A 243 -6.36 -5.17 0.64
CA PRO A 243 -7.61 -5.90 0.76
C PRO A 243 -7.53 -6.99 1.83
N SER A 244 -8.68 -7.42 2.36
CA SER A 244 -8.76 -8.68 3.11
C SER A 244 -8.94 -9.85 2.14
N PRO A 245 -8.00 -10.82 2.06
CA PRO A 245 -8.05 -11.91 1.08
C PRO A 245 -8.86 -13.12 1.55
N ILE A 246 -9.30 -13.13 2.82
CA ILE A 246 -10.17 -14.16 3.42
C ILE A 246 -11.43 -13.51 4.01
N PRO A 247 -12.59 -14.17 3.93
CA PRO A 247 -13.85 -13.64 4.44
C PRO A 247 -14.00 -13.96 5.94
N ARG A 248 -15.08 -13.49 6.58
CA ARG A 248 -15.42 -13.96 7.94
C ARG A 248 -15.70 -15.46 7.93
N SER A 249 -15.56 -16.10 9.09
CA SER A 249 -15.92 -17.51 9.31
C SER A 249 -17.34 -17.84 8.84
N THR A 250 -18.29 -16.96 9.14
CA THR A 250 -19.71 -17.07 8.74
C THR A 250 -19.94 -16.95 7.23
N GLU A 251 -18.98 -16.39 6.50
CA GLU A 251 -18.98 -16.17 5.06
C GLU A 251 -18.14 -17.22 4.29
N MET A 252 -17.41 -18.11 4.99
CA MET A 252 -16.63 -19.20 4.40
C MET A 252 -17.50 -20.36 3.88
N ARG A 253 -17.21 -20.82 2.66
CA ARG A 253 -17.85 -21.94 1.95
C ARG A 253 -17.61 -23.28 2.63
N TYR A 254 -16.43 -23.45 3.23
CA TYR A 254 -16.01 -24.70 3.87
C TYR A 254 -16.08 -24.60 5.40
N PRO A 255 -16.67 -25.60 6.08
CA PRO A 255 -16.77 -25.59 7.54
C PRO A 255 -15.38 -25.73 8.18
N GLU A 256 -15.30 -25.37 9.46
CA GLU A 256 -14.16 -25.66 10.32
C GLU A 256 -14.19 -27.12 10.81
N SER A 257 -14.36 -28.06 9.88
CA SER A 257 -14.39 -29.49 10.18
C SER A 257 -13.90 -30.32 9.01
N GLY A 258 -13.15 -31.38 9.33
CA GLY A 258 -12.38 -32.12 8.35
C GLY A 258 -11.32 -31.25 7.66
N TRP A 259 -10.97 -31.61 6.43
CA TRP A 259 -9.81 -31.04 5.72
C TRP A 259 -10.16 -30.11 4.57
N SER A 260 -11.45 -29.88 4.28
CA SER A 260 -11.89 -29.21 3.05
C SER A 260 -11.34 -27.79 2.84
N ARG A 261 -11.11 -27.02 3.92
CA ARG A 261 -10.41 -25.73 3.90
C ARG A 261 -8.98 -25.84 3.36
N ALA A 262 -8.28 -26.92 3.68
CA ALA A 262 -6.90 -27.17 3.27
C ALA A 262 -6.79 -27.90 1.92
N SER A 263 -7.52 -29.01 1.75
CA SER A 263 -7.38 -29.92 0.60
C SER A 263 -7.97 -29.37 -0.69
N THR A 264 -8.96 -28.49 -0.59
CA THR A 264 -9.79 -28.04 -1.71
C THR A 264 -9.91 -26.52 -1.74
N GLY A 265 -10.19 -25.89 -0.59
CA GLY A 265 -10.41 -24.44 -0.52
C GLY A 265 -9.14 -23.58 -0.62
N GLY A 266 -7.99 -24.09 -0.18
CA GLY A 266 -6.77 -23.28 -0.03
C GLY A 266 -6.94 -22.11 0.96
N CYS A 267 -7.77 -22.30 1.99
CA CYS A 267 -7.97 -21.36 3.10
C CYS A 267 -7.84 -22.05 4.48
N PRO A 268 -6.72 -22.72 4.79
CA PRO A 268 -6.50 -23.41 6.06
C PRO A 268 -6.31 -22.41 7.22
N PHE A 269 -7.43 -21.82 7.67
CA PHE A 269 -7.51 -20.87 8.78
C PHE A 269 -8.66 -21.29 9.71
N TRP A 270 -8.48 -21.10 11.02
CA TRP A 270 -9.57 -21.23 11.99
C TRP A 270 -10.54 -20.05 11.88
N ASN A 271 -11.78 -20.23 12.34
CA ASN A 271 -12.83 -19.20 12.33
C ASN A 271 -12.37 -17.96 13.08
N GLY A 272 -11.84 -18.14 14.30
CA GLY A 272 -11.31 -17.04 15.11
C GLY A 272 -10.14 -16.30 14.45
N ASP A 273 -9.30 -17.00 13.68
CA ASP A 273 -8.20 -16.36 12.95
C ASP A 273 -8.72 -15.60 11.72
N ALA A 274 -9.70 -16.14 10.99
CA ALA A 274 -10.33 -15.46 9.86
C ALA A 274 -11.14 -14.23 10.29
N ASP A 275 -11.93 -14.33 11.36
CA ASP A 275 -12.70 -13.23 11.93
C ASP A 275 -11.77 -12.14 12.50
N TRP A 276 -10.70 -12.52 13.21
CA TRP A 276 -9.66 -11.58 13.66
C TRP A 276 -8.98 -10.86 12.49
N ALA A 277 -8.56 -11.60 11.46
CA ALA A 277 -7.89 -11.02 10.30
C ALA A 277 -8.81 -10.00 9.59
N ARG A 278 -10.10 -10.34 9.45
CA ARG A 278 -11.07 -9.53 8.73
C ARG A 278 -11.57 -8.32 9.50
N ASP A 279 -11.94 -8.48 10.78
CA ASP A 279 -12.62 -7.45 11.56
C ASP A 279 -11.69 -6.68 12.52
N SER A 280 -10.46 -7.15 12.77
CA SER A 280 -9.48 -6.47 13.63
C SER A 280 -8.19 -6.09 12.89
N MET A 281 -7.42 -7.07 12.40
CA MET A 281 -6.06 -6.83 11.88
C MET A 281 -6.05 -5.93 10.64
N VAL A 282 -6.77 -6.30 9.57
CA VAL A 282 -6.82 -5.50 8.33
C VAL A 282 -7.41 -4.10 8.59
N PRO A 283 -8.51 -3.95 9.37
CA PRO A 283 -9.01 -2.64 9.77
C PRO A 283 -8.01 -1.77 10.56
N GLN A 284 -7.24 -2.36 11.49
CA GLN A 284 -6.22 -1.66 12.27
C GLN A 284 -5.11 -1.11 11.35
N ILE A 285 -4.59 -1.95 10.46
CA ILE A 285 -3.48 -1.61 9.56
C ILE A 285 -3.92 -0.55 8.54
N SER A 286 -5.12 -0.69 7.96
CA SER A 286 -5.68 0.33 7.07
C SER A 286 -5.93 1.67 7.80
N ASN A 287 -6.40 1.65 9.04
CA ASN A 287 -6.54 2.87 9.85
C ASN A 287 -5.18 3.54 10.16
N ALA A 288 -4.12 2.75 10.38
CA ALA A 288 -2.78 3.27 10.63
C ALA A 288 -2.18 3.93 9.36
N LEU A 289 -2.31 3.27 8.20
CA LEU A 289 -1.91 3.83 6.90
C LEU A 289 -2.69 5.11 6.57
N ALA A 290 -4.00 5.15 6.85
CA ALA A 290 -4.80 6.37 6.71
C ALA A 290 -4.28 7.52 7.59
N GLY A 291 -3.82 7.21 8.81
CA GLY A 291 -3.20 8.18 9.72
C GLY A 291 -1.89 8.74 9.14
N VAL A 292 -1.07 7.91 8.50
CA VAL A 292 0.13 8.34 7.76
C VAL A 292 -0.27 9.22 6.58
N ALA A 293 -1.24 8.81 5.76
CA ALA A 293 -1.71 9.60 4.61
C ALA A 293 -2.21 10.99 5.01
N ALA A 294 -3.04 11.06 6.06
CA ALA A 294 -3.56 12.31 6.60
C ALA A 294 -2.43 13.20 7.15
N THR A 295 -1.50 12.64 7.93
CA THR A 295 -0.33 13.37 8.48
C THR A 295 0.58 13.90 7.38
N LYS A 296 0.73 13.15 6.28
CA LYS A 296 1.53 13.56 5.13
C LYS A 296 0.77 14.44 4.15
N GLY A 297 -0.55 14.59 4.25
CA GLY A 297 -1.35 15.32 3.27
C GLY A 297 -1.27 14.70 1.88
N VAL A 298 -1.46 13.38 1.78
CA VAL A 298 -1.60 12.63 0.52
C VAL A 298 -2.98 11.97 0.46
N GLN A 299 -3.45 11.59 -0.72
CA GLN A 299 -4.73 10.88 -0.84
C GLN A 299 -4.58 9.45 -0.29
N PHE A 300 -5.64 8.94 0.33
CA PHE A 300 -5.72 7.56 0.81
C PHE A 300 -6.81 6.79 0.08
N MET A 301 -6.49 5.59 -0.40
CA MET A 301 -7.47 4.63 -0.93
C MET A 301 -7.51 3.39 -0.05
N ASP A 302 -8.65 3.21 0.63
CA ASP A 302 -8.90 2.08 1.52
C ASP A 302 -9.50 0.91 0.75
N LEU A 303 -8.73 -0.17 0.67
CA LEU A 303 -9.04 -1.38 -0.07
C LEU A 303 -9.61 -2.50 0.81
N ARG A 304 -9.74 -2.31 2.13
CA ARG A 304 -10.06 -3.39 3.09
C ARG A 304 -11.28 -4.26 2.72
N ASP A 305 -12.29 -3.64 2.11
CA ASP A 305 -13.58 -4.26 1.74
C ASP A 305 -13.71 -4.56 0.24
N MET A 306 -12.70 -4.26 -0.59
CA MET A 306 -12.85 -4.34 -2.05
C MET A 306 -13.12 -5.77 -2.55
N LEU A 307 -12.68 -6.78 -1.79
CA LEU A 307 -12.86 -8.19 -2.10
C LEU A 307 -14.10 -8.81 -1.40
N GLN A 308 -14.99 -8.03 -0.78
CA GLN A 308 -16.18 -8.56 -0.08
C GLN A 308 -16.99 -9.53 -0.96
N GLY A 309 -17.15 -10.78 -0.52
CA GLY A 309 -17.80 -11.86 -1.25
C GLY A 309 -16.99 -12.48 -2.40
N ARG A 310 -15.73 -12.05 -2.58
CA ARG A 310 -14.75 -12.46 -3.59
C ARG A 310 -13.45 -13.01 -2.98
N GLU A 311 -13.37 -13.05 -1.66
CA GLU A 311 -12.25 -13.60 -0.92
C GLU A 311 -12.09 -15.11 -1.17
N VAL A 312 -10.92 -15.65 -0.85
CA VAL A 312 -10.66 -17.09 -0.93
C VAL A 312 -11.64 -17.83 -0.03
N CYS A 313 -12.30 -18.86 -0.55
CA CYS A 313 -13.38 -19.58 0.11
C CYS A 313 -14.66 -18.79 0.42
N ALA A 314 -14.90 -17.60 -0.15
CA ALA A 314 -16.17 -16.90 0.04
C ALA A 314 -17.38 -17.71 -0.51
N LYS A 315 -18.49 -17.79 0.25
CA LYS A 315 -19.74 -18.48 -0.16
C LYS A 315 -20.35 -17.95 -1.47
N THR A 316 -20.14 -16.68 -1.78
CA THR A 316 -20.64 -15.99 -2.99
C THR A 316 -19.72 -16.07 -4.20
N SER A 317 -18.61 -16.82 -4.06
CA SER A 317 -17.69 -17.13 -5.16
C SER A 317 -17.47 -18.65 -5.24
N SER A 318 -16.77 -19.10 -6.28
CA SER A 318 -16.53 -20.51 -6.61
C SER A 318 -15.12 -20.75 -7.15
N LEU A 319 -14.64 -21.97 -6.97
CA LEU A 319 -13.50 -22.47 -7.74
C LEU A 319 -13.92 -22.70 -9.21
N ALA A 320 -12.97 -22.59 -10.13
CA ALA A 320 -13.13 -23.12 -11.48
C ALA A 320 -13.05 -24.65 -11.45
N THR A 321 -13.74 -25.30 -12.39
CA THR A 321 -13.80 -26.75 -12.54
C THR A 321 -13.88 -27.11 -14.03
N PRO A 322 -13.71 -28.38 -14.44
CA PRO A 322 -13.86 -28.77 -15.85
C PRO A 322 -15.23 -28.43 -16.47
N GLY A 323 -16.28 -28.27 -15.65
CA GLY A 323 -17.63 -27.87 -16.08
C GLY A 323 -17.95 -26.38 -15.89
N ALA A 324 -17.07 -25.59 -15.27
CA ALA A 324 -17.27 -24.17 -15.00
C ALA A 324 -15.93 -23.42 -15.08
N ALA A 325 -15.69 -22.79 -16.23
CA ALA A 325 -14.50 -21.97 -16.46
C ALA A 325 -14.45 -20.74 -15.51
N PRO A 326 -13.26 -20.17 -15.24
CA PRO A 326 -13.13 -18.99 -14.41
C PRO A 326 -13.87 -17.79 -15.00
N SER A 327 -14.47 -16.99 -14.11
CA SER A 327 -15.26 -15.82 -14.49
C SER A 327 -15.05 -14.69 -13.49
N ALA A 328 -14.91 -13.46 -14.00
CA ALA A 328 -14.81 -12.27 -13.16
C ALA A 328 -16.03 -12.07 -12.24
N THR A 329 -17.18 -12.65 -12.56
CA THR A 329 -18.43 -12.52 -11.78
C THR A 329 -18.70 -13.65 -10.78
N THR A 330 -17.94 -14.75 -10.81
CA THR A 330 -18.16 -15.90 -9.90
C THR A 330 -16.89 -16.48 -9.29
N SER A 331 -15.72 -16.28 -9.89
CA SER A 331 -14.46 -16.69 -9.29
C SER A 331 -14.07 -15.83 -8.10
N GLU A 332 -13.29 -16.44 -7.20
CA GLU A 332 -12.55 -15.72 -6.16
C GLU A 332 -11.55 -14.75 -6.82
N TRP A 333 -11.29 -13.60 -6.19
CA TRP A 333 -10.44 -12.52 -6.68
C TRP A 333 -9.09 -12.42 -5.95
N ALA A 334 -8.85 -13.26 -4.95
CA ALA A 334 -7.54 -13.50 -4.37
C ALA A 334 -7.05 -14.91 -4.71
N ARG A 335 -5.73 -15.10 -4.77
CA ARG A 335 -5.10 -16.40 -4.96
C ARG A 335 -5.14 -17.18 -3.65
N PHE A 336 -5.54 -18.45 -3.69
CA PHE A 336 -5.58 -19.29 -2.49
C PHE A 336 -4.19 -19.56 -1.90
N VAL A 337 -4.12 -20.19 -0.73
CA VAL A 337 -2.86 -20.65 -0.14
C VAL A 337 -2.33 -21.82 -0.96
N ASP A 338 -1.25 -21.60 -1.72
CA ASP A 338 -0.56 -22.63 -2.53
C ASP A 338 0.42 -23.46 -1.67
N ALA A 339 0.04 -23.78 -0.43
CA ALA A 339 0.87 -24.50 0.52
C ALA A 339 0.01 -25.45 1.38
N GLY A 340 0.35 -26.75 1.37
CA GLY A 340 -0.25 -27.75 2.25
C GLY A 340 -0.70 -29.01 1.51
N LEU A 341 -1.94 -29.44 1.81
CA LEU A 341 -2.52 -30.72 1.36
C LEU A 341 -3.16 -30.64 -0.04
N SER A 342 -3.41 -29.44 -0.55
CA SER A 342 -3.66 -29.24 -1.98
C SER A 342 -2.36 -29.45 -2.77
N SER A 343 -2.46 -29.99 -3.98
CA SER A 343 -1.29 -30.11 -4.85
C SER A 343 -0.86 -28.72 -5.31
N SER A 344 0.38 -28.32 -4.98
CA SER A 344 0.91 -26.98 -5.32
C SER A 344 0.88 -26.73 -6.83
N GLN A 345 0.55 -25.50 -7.18
CA GLN A 345 0.32 -25.07 -8.56
C GLN A 345 1.24 -23.91 -8.96
N GLY A 346 1.45 -22.95 -8.05
CA GLY A 346 2.17 -21.71 -8.32
C GLY A 346 3.52 -21.64 -7.64
N THR A 347 4.00 -20.41 -7.43
CA THR A 347 4.95 -20.16 -6.36
C THR A 347 4.15 -19.87 -5.09
N VAL A 348 4.62 -20.36 -3.93
CA VAL A 348 3.95 -20.08 -2.64
C VAL A 348 3.83 -18.57 -2.38
N GLN A 349 4.76 -17.78 -2.93
CA GLN A 349 4.80 -16.31 -2.90
C GLN A 349 3.50 -15.67 -3.40
N GLU A 350 2.85 -16.22 -4.44
CA GLU A 350 1.59 -15.71 -4.99
C GLU A 350 0.36 -15.89 -4.05
N SER A 351 0.52 -16.57 -2.91
CA SER A 351 -0.60 -16.88 -2.00
C SER A 351 -1.19 -15.64 -1.33
N MET A 352 -2.53 -15.56 -1.27
CA MET A 352 -3.30 -14.48 -0.64
C MET A 352 -3.23 -13.10 -1.33
N HIS A 353 -2.48 -12.95 -2.43
CA HIS A 353 -2.50 -11.72 -3.24
C HIS A 353 -3.77 -11.61 -4.10
N PRO A 354 -4.13 -10.40 -4.56
CA PRO A 354 -5.18 -10.24 -5.57
C PRO A 354 -4.75 -10.99 -6.84
N ASN A 355 -5.67 -11.77 -7.39
CA ASN A 355 -5.43 -12.49 -8.63
C ASN A 355 -5.81 -11.62 -9.84
N TYR A 356 -5.76 -12.14 -11.07
CA TYR A 356 -6.10 -11.39 -12.28
C TYR A 356 -7.40 -10.57 -12.18
N TYR A 357 -8.45 -11.11 -11.55
CA TYR A 357 -9.72 -10.39 -11.37
C TYR A 357 -9.66 -9.35 -10.24
N GLY A 358 -8.88 -9.62 -9.19
CA GLY A 358 -8.59 -8.64 -8.13
C GLY A 358 -7.76 -7.46 -8.63
N GLU A 359 -6.75 -7.71 -9.47
CA GLU A 359 -5.92 -6.68 -10.12
C GLU A 359 -6.73 -5.78 -11.05
N LEU A 360 -7.64 -6.37 -11.86
CA LEU A 360 -8.57 -5.58 -12.67
C LEU A 360 -9.55 -4.76 -11.81
N ALA A 361 -9.93 -5.25 -10.64
CA ALA A 361 -10.75 -4.50 -9.68
C ALA A 361 -9.96 -3.34 -9.05
N LEU A 362 -8.69 -3.55 -8.67
CA LEU A 362 -7.78 -2.50 -8.21
C LEU A 362 -7.61 -1.42 -9.28
N GLY A 363 -7.33 -1.80 -10.53
CA GLY A 363 -7.23 -0.86 -11.65
C GLY A 363 -8.52 -0.06 -11.89
N SER A 364 -9.68 -0.66 -11.61
CA SER A 364 -10.97 0.03 -11.68
C SER A 364 -11.16 1.04 -10.54
N CYS A 365 -10.68 0.73 -9.33
CA CYS A 365 -10.57 1.68 -8.22
C CYS A 365 -9.64 2.85 -8.56
N LEU A 366 -8.42 2.54 -9.04
CA LEU A 366 -7.39 3.53 -9.37
C LEU A 366 -7.82 4.44 -10.52
N THR A 367 -8.50 3.90 -11.54
CA THR A 367 -9.07 4.67 -12.65
C THR A 367 -10.09 5.71 -12.15
N GLN A 368 -11.00 5.30 -11.26
CA GLN A 368 -11.96 6.22 -10.65
C GLN A 368 -11.26 7.26 -9.77
N LEU A 369 -10.27 6.86 -8.97
CA LEU A 369 -9.52 7.77 -8.09
C LEU A 369 -8.68 8.78 -8.89
N ASN A 370 -8.13 8.36 -10.02
CA ASN A 370 -7.40 9.24 -10.93
C ASN A 370 -8.31 10.32 -11.55
N ALA A 371 -9.62 10.03 -11.72
CA ALA A 371 -10.63 11.01 -12.13
C ALA A 371 -11.13 11.92 -10.98
N HIS A 372 -10.79 11.62 -9.72
CA HIS A 372 -11.14 12.41 -8.53
C HIS A 372 -9.88 13.00 -7.87
N PRO A 373 -9.33 14.12 -8.41
CA PRO A 373 -8.09 14.73 -7.91
C PRO A 373 -8.27 15.50 -6.59
N THR A 374 -9.50 15.76 -6.17
CA THR A 374 -9.86 16.37 -4.89
C THR A 374 -10.27 15.28 -3.88
N GLY A 375 -10.27 15.61 -2.58
CA GLY A 375 -10.64 14.66 -1.51
C GLY A 375 -9.48 13.76 -1.09
N ASN A 376 -9.37 13.49 0.21
CA ASN A 376 -8.17 12.89 0.80
C ASN A 376 -8.34 11.43 1.24
N TYR A 377 -9.56 10.89 1.26
CA TYR A 377 -9.84 9.53 1.72
C TYR A 377 -11.01 8.95 0.92
N TYR A 378 -10.76 7.80 0.28
CA TYR A 378 -11.77 7.03 -0.45
C TYR A 378 -11.75 5.57 -0.01
N TYR A 379 -12.93 4.98 0.24
CA TYR A 379 -13.11 3.54 0.27
C TYR A 379 -13.31 3.03 -1.17
N CYS A 380 -12.62 1.97 -1.59
CA CYS A 380 -13.02 1.22 -2.78
C CYS A 380 -13.76 -0.05 -2.40
N ARG A 381 -14.88 -0.31 -3.06
CA ARG A 381 -15.78 -1.44 -2.80
C ARG A 381 -16.27 -2.06 -4.09
N ASN A 382 -16.58 -3.37 -4.05
CA ASN A 382 -17.24 -4.05 -5.15
C ASN A 382 -18.77 -3.97 -5.02
N THR A 383 -19.46 -4.16 -6.14
CA THR A 383 -20.89 -4.46 -6.18
C THR A 383 -21.06 -5.98 -6.27
N ALA A 384 -21.80 -6.57 -5.32
CA ALA A 384 -22.04 -8.01 -5.28
C ALA A 384 -22.53 -8.58 -6.63
N GLY A 385 -21.93 -9.68 -7.06
CA GLY A 385 -22.25 -10.35 -8.33
C GLY A 385 -21.71 -9.68 -9.60
N ARG A 386 -21.11 -8.49 -9.52
CA ARG A 386 -20.44 -7.83 -10.66
C ARG A 386 -18.99 -8.27 -10.83
N ASP A 387 -18.42 -7.95 -11.99
CA ASP A 387 -16.98 -7.97 -12.25
C ASP A 387 -16.32 -6.65 -11.80
N SER A 388 -15.09 -6.39 -12.26
CA SER A 388 -14.35 -5.16 -11.96
C SER A 388 -15.04 -3.87 -12.43
N THR A 389 -15.95 -3.92 -13.41
CA THR A 389 -16.74 -2.74 -13.81
C THR A 389 -17.75 -2.32 -12.72
N GLY A 390 -18.04 -3.21 -11.77
CA GLY A 390 -18.88 -2.94 -10.61
C GLY A 390 -18.14 -2.38 -9.39
N MET A 391 -16.85 -2.04 -9.51
CA MET A 391 -16.12 -1.32 -8.45
C MET A 391 -16.63 0.12 -8.33
N TYR A 392 -16.65 0.67 -7.11
CA TYR A 392 -17.00 2.06 -6.86
C TYR A 392 -16.21 2.66 -5.71
N LEU A 393 -16.04 3.99 -5.74
CA LEU A 393 -15.46 4.75 -4.65
C LEU A 393 -16.52 5.43 -3.79
N ASN A 394 -16.30 5.45 -2.47
CA ASN A 394 -17.00 6.35 -1.54
C ASN A 394 -15.97 7.27 -0.88
N ALA A 395 -16.20 8.58 -0.91
CA ALA A 395 -15.49 9.48 0.00
C ALA A 395 -15.87 9.15 1.46
N LYS A 396 -14.93 9.34 2.39
CA LYS A 396 -15.15 9.20 3.84
C LYS A 396 -15.68 10.49 4.47
#